data_AF-A0A7Z2VQ72-F1
#
_entry.id   AF-A0A7Z2VQ72-F1
#
_cell.length_a   1.000
_cell.length_b   1.000
_cell.length_c   1.000
_cell.angle_alpha   90.00
_cell.angle_beta   90.00
_cell.angle_gamma   90.00
#
_symmetry.space_group_name_H-M   'P 1'
#
loop_
_entity.id
_entity.type
_entity.pdbx_description
1 polymer ?
#
loop_
_entity_poly.entity_id
_entity_poly.type
_entity_poly.pdbx_seq_one_letter_code
_entity_poly.pdbx_strand_id
1 'polypeptide(L)'
;MNYTNYIPFYPGITISQALASTGLVDFGPQGFIRSVAGIPIGGQTDVRLRYNGRVVPQTILNSPAEPGSIVGLELINLTGAVPIPL
;
A
#
# COMPACT_ATOMS: atom_id res chain seq x y z
N MET A 1 4.52 11.21 -9.10
CA MET A 1 5.72 11.32 -8.24
C MET A 1 6.20 9.92 -7.89
N ASN A 2 7.51 9.72 -7.71
CA ASN A 2 8.07 8.43 -7.30
C ASN A 2 8.82 8.64 -5.98
N TYR A 3 8.44 7.90 -4.94
CA TYR A 3 9.11 7.90 -3.64
C TYR A 3 9.79 6.54 -3.46
N THR A 4 11.07 6.55 -3.11
CA THR A 4 11.82 5.35 -2.72
C THR A 4 12.46 5.60 -1.36
N ASN A 5 12.16 4.75 -0.38
CA ASN A 5 12.72 4.82 0.97
C ASN A 5 13.35 3.48 1.34
N TYR A 6 14.50 3.52 2.00
CA TYR A 6 15.17 2.34 2.55
C TYR A 6 14.86 2.23 4.02
N ILE A 7 14.29 1.09 4.42
CA ILE A 7 13.89 0.82 5.79
C ILE A 7 14.85 -0.23 6.39
N PRO A 8 15.42 0.01 7.59
CA PRO A 8 16.23 -1.00 8.26
C PRO A 8 15.37 -2.21 8.61
N PHE A 9 15.81 -3.38 8.16
CA PHE A 9 15.14 -4.64 8.46
C PHE A 9 15.42 -5.07 9.91
N TYR A 10 14.40 -5.62 10.57
CA TYR A 10 14.57 -6.43 11.77
C TYR A 10 13.62 -7.65 11.71
N PRO A 11 14.01 -8.79 12.32
CA PRO A 11 13.19 -10.00 12.28
C PRO A 11 11.76 -9.76 12.80
N GLY A 12 10.77 -10.17 12.02
CA GLY A 12 9.36 -10.05 12.38
C GLY A 12 8.72 -8.70 12.05
N ILE A 13 9.44 -7.73 11.47
CA ILE A 13 8.82 -6.52 10.92
C ILE A 13 7.78 -6.92 9.87
N THR A 14 6.57 -6.42 10.01
CA THR A 14 5.51 -6.63 9.01
C THR A 14 5.64 -5.63 7.87
N ILE A 15 5.05 -5.97 6.71
CA ILE A 15 5.01 -5.06 5.57
C ILE A 15 4.32 -3.73 5.95
N SER A 16 3.25 -3.78 6.74
CA SER A 16 2.55 -2.58 7.24
C SER A 16 3.44 -1.72 8.13
N GLN A 17 4.18 -2.31 9.07
CA GLN A 17 5.12 -1.59 9.93
C GLN A 17 6.26 -0.96 9.13
N ALA A 18 6.80 -1.67 8.14
CA ALA A 18 7.81 -1.13 7.24
C ALA A 18 7.27 0.09 6.47
N LEU A 19 6.08 -0.01 5.89
CA LEU A 19 5.42 1.10 5.20
C LEU A 19 5.10 2.27 6.14
N ALA A 20 4.60 2.01 7.34
CA ALA A 20 4.30 3.04 8.34
C ALA A 20 5.58 3.82 8.74
N SER A 21 6.72 3.13 8.84
CA SER A 21 7.99 3.75 9.21
C SER A 21 8.51 4.76 8.18
N THR A 22 8.01 4.72 6.94
CA THR A 22 8.32 5.75 5.92
C THR A 22 7.67 7.10 6.21
N GLY A 23 6.64 7.14 7.07
CA GLY A 23 5.80 8.32 7.29
C GLY A 23 4.94 8.72 6.08
N LEU A 24 4.97 7.95 4.99
CA LEU A 24 4.19 8.21 3.79
C LEU A 24 2.88 7.44 3.74
N VAL A 25 2.70 6.41 4.57
CA VAL A 25 1.55 5.51 4.47
C VAL A 25 0.80 5.50 5.79
N ASP A 26 -0.46 5.94 5.77
CA ASP A 26 -1.35 5.79 6.91
C ASP A 26 -2.27 4.59 6.73
N PHE A 27 -2.57 3.94 7.86
CA PHE A 27 -3.47 2.81 7.92
C PHE A 27 -4.80 3.19 8.56
N GLY A 28 -5.89 2.63 8.03
CA GLY A 28 -7.23 2.78 8.55
C GLY A 28 -7.61 1.67 9.53
N PRO A 29 -8.88 1.67 9.97
CA PRO A 29 -9.45 0.55 10.72
C PRO A 29 -9.22 -0.78 9.97
N GLN A 30 -8.97 -1.85 10.72
CA GLN A 30 -8.70 -3.21 10.19
C GLN A 30 -7.37 -3.37 9.42
N GLY A 31 -6.50 -2.34 9.41
CA GLY A 31 -5.13 -2.46 8.87
C GLY A 31 -5.01 -2.27 7.36
N PHE A 32 -6.07 -1.78 6.69
CA PHE A 32 -6.02 -1.40 5.28
C PHE A 32 -5.31 -0.06 5.09
N ILE A 33 -4.71 0.15 3.92
CA ILE A 33 -4.06 1.43 3.58
C ILE A 33 -5.15 2.49 3.40
N ARG A 34 -5.07 3.58 4.19
CA ARG A 34 -5.99 4.71 4.16
C ARG A 34 -5.45 5.90 3.38
N SER A 35 -4.14 6.12 3.40
CA SER A 35 -3.50 7.21 2.65
C SER A 35 -2.13 6.79 2.15
N VAL A 36 -1.68 7.39 1.04
CA VAL A 36 -0.30 7.29 0.55
C VAL A 36 0.18 8.67 0.13
N ALA A 37 1.29 9.13 0.70
CA ALA A 37 1.87 10.45 0.51
C ALA A 37 0.86 11.61 0.67
N GLY A 38 -0.05 11.48 1.65
CA GLY A 38 -1.12 12.44 1.92
C GLY A 38 -2.34 12.34 0.98
N ILE A 39 -2.35 11.41 0.02
CA ILE A 39 -3.49 11.17 -0.87
C ILE A 39 -4.39 10.12 -0.23
N PRO A 40 -5.66 10.44 0.08
CA PRO A 40 -6.59 9.49 0.68
C PRO A 40 -7.01 8.42 -0.33
N ILE A 41 -7.11 7.17 0.15
CA ILE A 41 -7.64 6.03 -0.61
C ILE A 41 -9.14 5.92 -0.34
N GLY A 42 -9.93 5.82 -1.40
CA GLY A 42 -11.39 5.77 -1.37
C GLY A 42 -12.05 6.49 -2.55
N GLY A 43 -13.34 6.22 -2.78
CA GLY A 43 -14.10 6.82 -3.88
C GLY A 43 -13.53 6.42 -5.24
N GLN A 44 -12.95 7.39 -5.95
CA GLN A 44 -12.30 7.17 -7.25
C GLN A 44 -10.80 6.91 -7.15
N THR A 45 -10.22 6.88 -5.95
CA THR A 45 -8.78 6.60 -5.76
C THR A 45 -8.60 5.26 -5.08
N ASP A 46 -7.81 4.38 -5.70
CA ASP A 46 -7.45 3.08 -5.16
C ASP A 46 -5.92 2.93 -5.10
N VAL A 47 -5.44 1.94 -4.36
CA VAL A 47 -4.01 1.63 -4.25
C VAL A 47 -3.72 0.18 -4.57
N ARG A 48 -2.77 -0.03 -5.48
CA ARG A 48 -2.25 -1.34 -5.83
C ARG A 48 -0.95 -1.60 -5.10
N LEU A 49 -0.96 -2.65 -4.27
CA LEU A 49 0.22 -3.14 -3.57
C LEU A 49 1.01 -4.10 -4.47
N ARG A 50 2.33 -3.91 -4.51
CA ARG A 50 3.27 -4.82 -5.14
C ARG A 50 4.31 -5.28 -4.14
N TYR A 51 4.56 -6.58 -4.09
CA TYR A 51 5.62 -7.17 -3.28
C TYR A 51 6.57 -7.94 -4.18
N ASN A 52 7.85 -7.58 -4.15
CA ASN A 52 8.89 -8.11 -5.04
C ASN A 52 8.47 -8.07 -6.53
N GLY A 53 7.82 -6.97 -6.94
CA GLY A 53 7.36 -6.75 -8.31
C GLY A 53 5.99 -7.39 -8.65
N ARG A 54 5.43 -8.26 -7.80
CA ARG A 54 4.13 -8.92 -8.04
C ARG A 54 2.99 -8.16 -7.39
N VAL A 55 1.86 -8.00 -8.09
CA VAL A 55 0.63 -7.44 -7.52
C VAL A 55 0.06 -8.42 -6.50
N VAL A 56 -0.22 -7.94 -5.29
CA VAL A 56 -0.64 -8.74 -4.14
C VAL A 56 -1.80 -8.07 -3.40
N PRO A 57 -2.68 -8.84 -2.74
CA PRO A 57 -3.77 -8.26 -1.95
C PRO A 57 -3.23 -7.55 -0.69
N GLN A 58 -3.95 -6.53 -0.20
CA GLN A 58 -3.60 -5.84 1.05
C GLN A 58 -3.64 -6.74 2.29
N THR A 59 -4.23 -7.93 2.21
CA THR A 59 -4.22 -8.91 3.30
C THR A 59 -2.81 -9.36 3.70
N ILE A 60 -1.82 -9.23 2.81
CA ILE A 60 -0.43 -9.56 3.12
C ILE A 60 0.26 -8.51 4.00
N LEU A 61 -0.34 -7.34 4.22
CA LEU A 61 0.29 -6.25 4.97
C LEU A 61 0.65 -6.65 6.41
N ASN A 62 -0.05 -7.63 6.97
CA ASN A 62 0.21 -8.19 8.30
C ASN A 62 1.24 -9.32 8.28
N SER A 63 1.69 -9.75 7.11
CA SER A 63 2.75 -10.75 6.98
C SER A 63 4.13 -10.14 7.26
N PRO A 64 5.08 -10.93 7.79
CA PRO A 64 6.48 -10.51 7.91
C PRO A 64 7.06 -10.13 6.54
N ALA A 65 7.80 -9.02 6.49
CA ALA A 65 8.60 -8.67 5.33
C ALA A 65 9.87 -9.54 5.29
N GLU A 66 10.38 -9.83 4.10
CA GLU A 66 11.64 -10.54 3.92
C GLU A 66 12.81 -9.55 3.79
N PRO A 67 14.02 -9.93 4.22
CA PRO A 67 15.21 -9.11 4.00
C PRO A 67 15.42 -8.82 2.51
N GLY A 68 15.67 -7.56 2.15
CA GLY A 68 15.89 -7.14 0.76
C GLY A 68 14.64 -7.13 -0.12
N SER A 69 13.45 -7.38 0.46
CA SER A 69 12.19 -7.28 -0.28
C SER A 69 11.88 -5.84 -0.70
N ILE A 70 11.13 -5.71 -1.79
CA ILE A 70 10.70 -4.43 -2.34
C ILE A 70 9.17 -4.35 -2.25
N VAL A 71 8.68 -3.32 -1.57
CA VAL A 71 7.26 -3.01 -1.48
C VAL A 71 6.96 -1.78 -2.35
N GLY A 72 6.11 -1.95 -3.36
CA GLY A 72 5.65 -0.87 -4.23
C GLY A 72 4.19 -0.52 -3.94
N LEU A 73 3.88 0.78 -3.91
CA LEU A 73 2.53 1.29 -3.86
C LEU A 73 2.27 2.14 -5.11
N GLU A 74 1.20 1.79 -5.83
CA GLU A 74 0.78 2.51 -7.03
C GLU A 74 -0.63 3.06 -6.79
N LEU A 75 -0.78 4.38 -6.87
CA LEU A 75 -2.08 5.04 -6.83
C LEU A 75 -2.76 4.93 -8.19
N ILE A 76 -4.01 4.50 -8.17
CA ILE A 76 -4.82 4.29 -9.38
C ILE A 76 -6.07 5.15 -9.26
N ASN A 77 -6.42 5.83 -10.36
CA ASN A 77 -7.68 6.53 -10.47
C ASN A 77 -8.71 5.64 -11.18
N LEU A 78 -9.81 5.34 -10.50
CA LEU A 78 -10.96 4.57 -10.98
C LEU A 78 -11.94 5.45 -11.77
N THR A 79 -11.46 6.38 -12.58
CA THR A 79 -12.31 7.10 -13.55
C THR A 79 -12.82 6.11 -14.61
N GLY A 80 -14.02 5.58 -14.37
CA GLY A 80 -14.79 4.79 -15.32
C GLY A 80 -16.26 4.86 -14.92
N ALA A 81 -17.12 5.26 -15.84
CA ALA A 81 -18.56 5.40 -15.61
C ALA A 81 -19.12 4.14 -14.93
N VAL A 82 -19.86 4.31 -13.84
CA VAL A 82 -20.69 3.26 -13.25
C VAL A 82 -21.89 3.09 -14.19
N PRO A 83 -22.01 1.99 -14.97
CA PRO A 83 -23.25 1.73 -15.68
C PRO A 83 -24.30 1.42 -14.62
N ILE A 84 -25.27 2.32 -14.48
CA ILE A 84 -26.49 2.06 -13.71
C ILE A 84 -27.37 1.19 -14.62
N PRO A 85 -27.70 -0.06 -14.26
CA PRO A 85 -28.76 -0.76 -14.96
C PRO A 85 -30.08 -0.01 -14.74
N LEU A 86 -30.71 0.42 -15.84
CA LEU A 86 -32.13 0.80 -15.88
C LEU A 86 -32.99 -0.46 -15.90
#